data_AF-A0A2V8C9Q7-F1
#
_entry.id   AF-A0A2V8C9Q7-F1
#
_cell.length_a   1.000
_cell.length_b   1.000
_cell.length_c   1.000
_cell.angle_alpha   90.00
_cell.angle_beta   90.00
_cell.angle_gamma   90.00
#
_symmetry.space_group_name_H-M   'P 1'
#
loop_
_entity.id
_entity.type
_entity.pdbx_description
1 polymer ?
#
loop_
_entity_poly.entity_id
_entity_poly.type
_entity_poly.pdbx_seq_one_letter_code
_entity_poly.pdbx_strand_id
1 'polypeptide(L)'
;MANNIHLWFTRQRMAHKLTAVVLMVSGVTLAVACAVLLIYDYSASRLRLVREVTALADVVGSNGALAFGDTKAAEETLRSASVDGHVVSARLFTRDGTQLAAYTNDQKPARAFTFDNSLLRSPEPASRFAGMHLHVLRPIMLGGEVVGSIAVESDTRDIRSRLAGFGIAVAVVLFATIWLAFWLSRVTARITCGPIEYMSKPINPKVLFSLIEQPSSQGHPAGDAAAQAPMAKTFDRQALLGRVAGDEQLMDDVIRVFLEDCAQQLTAIRGAVDQKNPDAIRTAAHALKGAAGNLSADGLFEAAGLLERIGAESRMDVAEAAWRRLSAEAATVIDALRREISDNSEESLCVR
;
A
#
# COMPACT_ATOMS: atom_id res chain seq x y z
N MET A 1 16.97 -6.30 -12.09
CA MET A 1 15.63 -6.25 -11.46
C MET A 1 15.08 -4.83 -11.28
N ALA A 2 15.91 -3.79 -11.13
CA ALA A 2 15.44 -2.40 -10.96
C ALA A 2 14.72 -1.81 -12.20
N ASN A 3 15.02 -2.26 -13.42
CA ASN A 3 14.50 -1.66 -14.65
C ASN A 3 13.00 -1.93 -14.92
N ASN A 4 12.45 -3.04 -14.40
CA ASN A 4 11.04 -3.38 -14.60
C ASN A 4 10.10 -2.56 -13.71
N ILE A 5 10.61 -2.01 -12.60
CA ILE A 5 9.84 -1.21 -11.66
C ILE A 5 9.52 0.16 -12.27
N HIS A 6 10.48 0.74 -13.00
CA HIS A 6 10.32 2.04 -13.64
C HIS A 6 9.28 2.02 -14.79
N LEU A 7 9.26 0.94 -15.57
CA LEU A 7 8.31 0.75 -16.68
C LEU A 7 6.88 0.41 -16.19
N TRP A 8 6.76 -0.26 -15.05
CA TRP A 8 5.47 -0.45 -14.38
C TRP A 8 4.93 0.87 -13.81
N PHE A 9 5.81 1.72 -13.27
CA PHE A 9 5.46 3.03 -12.72
C PHE A 9 4.98 4.03 -13.77
N THR A 10 5.41 3.95 -15.02
CA THR A 10 5.02 4.92 -16.06
C THR A 10 3.59 4.74 -16.59
N ARG A 11 2.94 3.60 -16.34
CA ARG A 11 1.62 3.25 -16.94
C ARG A 11 0.38 3.49 -16.06
N GLN A 12 0.55 3.94 -14.82
CA GLN A 12 -0.56 4.16 -13.87
C GLN A 12 -1.07 5.61 -13.90
N ARG A 13 -2.40 5.82 -13.99
CA ARG A 13 -3.06 7.13 -13.85
C ARG A 13 -2.61 7.80 -12.55
N MET A 14 -2.14 9.04 -12.59
CA MET A 14 -1.37 9.75 -11.53
C MET A 14 -1.88 9.57 -10.09
N ALA A 15 -3.19 9.49 -9.85
CA ALA A 15 -3.78 9.26 -8.52
C ALA A 15 -3.41 7.89 -7.88
N HIS A 16 -3.16 6.87 -8.71
CA HIS A 16 -2.77 5.53 -8.24
C HIS A 16 -1.30 5.45 -7.83
N LYS A 17 -0.43 6.31 -8.41
CA LYS A 17 0.98 6.39 -7.99
C LYS A 17 1.10 6.98 -6.59
N LEU A 18 0.33 8.04 -6.31
CA LEU A 18 0.40 8.77 -5.05
C LEU A 18 -0.16 7.95 -3.88
N THR A 19 -1.30 7.28 -4.08
CA THR A 19 -1.89 6.38 -3.06
C THR A 19 -1.02 5.15 -2.80
N ALA A 20 -0.42 4.55 -3.83
CA ALA A 20 0.50 3.43 -3.66
C ALA A 20 1.76 3.83 -2.88
N VAL A 21 2.34 4.99 -3.17
CA VAL A 21 3.51 5.51 -2.44
C VAL A 21 3.18 5.81 -0.98
N VAL A 22 2.06 6.48 -0.71
CA VAL A 22 1.63 6.77 0.68
C VAL A 22 1.40 5.49 1.47
N LEU A 23 0.74 4.48 0.87
CA LEU A 23 0.49 3.22 1.55
C LEU A 23 1.77 2.40 1.78
N MET A 24 2.71 2.44 0.83
CA MET A 24 4.01 1.79 0.96
C MET A 24 4.82 2.44 2.08
N VAL A 25 4.86 3.77 2.15
CA VAL A 25 5.54 4.51 3.23
C VAL A 25 4.89 4.21 4.59
N SER A 26 3.57 4.18 4.66
CA SER A 26 2.83 3.88 5.89
C SER A 26 3.09 2.45 6.35
N GLY A 27 3.12 1.50 5.42
CA GLY A 27 3.42 0.10 5.68
C GLY A 27 4.86 -0.11 6.18
N VAL A 28 5.83 0.54 5.55
CA VAL A 28 7.24 0.51 5.98
C VAL A 28 7.39 1.12 7.38
N THR A 29 6.73 2.25 7.65
CA THR A 29 6.77 2.91 8.97
C THR A 29 6.23 1.98 10.06
N LEU A 30 5.09 1.32 9.81
CA LEU A 30 4.51 0.37 10.76
C LEU A 30 5.41 -0.85 10.99
N ALA A 31 6.02 -1.39 9.93
CA ALA A 31 6.96 -2.50 10.05
C ALA A 31 8.19 -2.14 10.89
N VAL A 32 8.74 -0.93 10.71
CA VAL A 32 9.84 -0.42 11.53
C VAL A 32 9.41 -0.26 12.99
N ALA A 33 8.23 0.30 13.26
CA ALA A 33 7.71 0.43 14.62
C ALA A 33 7.54 -0.94 15.30
N CYS A 34 6.99 -1.94 14.60
CA CYS A 34 6.89 -3.31 15.10
C CYS A 34 8.27 -3.92 15.39
N ALA A 35 9.26 -3.70 14.51
CA ALA A 35 10.62 -4.18 14.72
C ALA A 35 11.25 -3.57 15.98
N VAL A 36 11.09 -2.26 16.19
CA VAL A 36 11.60 -1.57 17.38
C VAL A 36 10.98 -2.12 18.66
N LEU A 37 9.64 -2.27 18.72
CA LEU A 37 8.95 -2.81 19.90
C LEU A 37 9.41 -4.23 20.24
N LEU A 38 9.65 -5.06 19.22
CA LEU A 38 10.12 -6.42 19.42
C LEU A 38 11.59 -6.49 19.83
N ILE A 39 12.45 -5.64 19.28
CA ILE A 39 13.84 -5.48 19.76
C ILE A 39 13.83 -5.05 21.23
N TYR A 40 12.95 -4.11 21.59
CA TYR A 40 12.78 -3.68 22.96
C TYR A 40 12.32 -4.85 23.86
N ASP A 41 11.24 -5.57 23.51
CA ASP A 41 10.77 -6.71 24.31
C ASP A 41 11.80 -7.84 24.37
N TYR A 42 12.58 -8.06 23.31
CA TYR A 42 13.70 -9.00 23.29
C TYR A 42 14.80 -8.60 24.29
N SER A 43 15.24 -7.35 24.24
CA SER A 43 16.27 -6.83 25.15
C SER A 43 15.81 -6.85 26.62
N ALA A 44 14.54 -6.47 26.87
CA ALA A 44 13.93 -6.49 28.19
C ALA A 44 13.78 -7.92 28.73
N SER A 45 13.37 -8.87 27.87
CA SER A 45 13.26 -10.29 28.23
C SER A 45 14.61 -10.90 28.57
N ARG A 46 15.67 -10.54 27.84
CA ARG A 46 17.03 -11.00 28.13
C ARG A 46 17.49 -10.57 29.52
N LEU A 47 17.21 -9.33 29.90
CA LEU A 47 17.54 -8.82 31.23
C LEU A 47 16.68 -9.44 32.34
N ARG A 48 15.42 -9.79 32.05
CA ARG A 48 14.54 -10.53 32.97
C ARG A 48 15.07 -11.95 33.23
N LEU A 49 15.36 -12.70 32.17
CA LEU A 49 15.86 -14.07 32.27
C LEU A 49 17.17 -14.15 33.08
N VAL A 50 18.10 -13.21 32.86
CA VAL A 50 19.34 -13.16 33.65
C VAL A 50 19.04 -12.96 35.14
N ARG A 51 18.15 -12.03 35.49
CA ARG A 51 17.81 -11.76 36.90
C ARG A 51 17.14 -12.95 37.57
N GLU A 52 16.21 -13.59 36.88
CA GLU A 52 15.44 -14.72 37.39
C GLU A 52 16.32 -15.96 37.61
N VAL A 53 17.13 -16.34 36.62
CA VAL A 53 18.06 -17.47 36.74
C VAL A 53 19.14 -17.18 37.78
N THR A 54 19.59 -15.93 37.92
CA THR A 54 20.55 -15.54 38.96
C THR A 54 19.92 -15.64 40.36
N ALA A 55 18.69 -15.16 40.54
CA ALA A 55 17.99 -15.25 41.82
C ALA A 55 17.74 -16.71 42.22
N LEU A 56 17.38 -17.56 41.26
CA LEU A 56 17.26 -19.00 41.48
C LEU A 56 18.61 -19.60 41.89
N ALA A 57 19.68 -19.30 41.15
CA ALA A 57 21.03 -19.78 41.46
C ALA A 57 21.50 -19.32 42.86
N ASP A 58 21.10 -18.13 43.31
CA ASP A 58 21.41 -17.62 44.65
C ASP A 58 20.69 -18.39 45.75
N VAL A 59 19.38 -18.59 45.61
CA VAL A 59 18.56 -19.34 46.59
C VAL A 59 19.03 -20.80 46.68
N VAL A 60 19.34 -21.42 45.53
CA VAL A 60 19.85 -22.79 45.48
C VAL A 60 21.27 -22.88 45.99
N GLY A 61 22.11 -21.89 45.68
CA GLY A 61 23.46 -21.82 46.18
C GLY A 61 23.49 -21.72 47.71
N SER A 62 22.66 -20.84 48.29
CA SER A 62 22.58 -20.66 49.75
C SER A 62 22.05 -21.90 50.46
N ASN A 63 21.03 -22.57 49.90
CA ASN A 63 20.45 -23.78 50.50
C ASN A 63 21.32 -25.02 50.24
N GLY A 64 21.94 -25.10 49.06
CA GLY A 64 22.84 -26.17 48.65
C GLY A 64 24.15 -26.17 49.45
N ALA A 65 24.56 -25.03 50.00
CA ALA A 65 25.67 -24.93 50.95
C ALA A 65 25.50 -25.89 52.14
N LEU A 66 24.26 -26.12 52.61
CA LEU A 66 23.95 -27.05 53.70
C LEU A 66 23.98 -28.52 53.26
N ALA A 67 23.86 -28.80 51.96
CA ALA A 67 23.87 -30.15 51.40
C ALA A 67 25.30 -30.60 50.97
N PHE A 68 26.32 -29.75 51.14
CA PHE A 68 27.71 -30.12 50.82
C PHE A 68 28.18 -31.26 51.72
N GLY A 69 28.34 -32.45 51.13
CA GLY A 69 28.70 -33.70 51.82
C GLY A 69 27.70 -34.83 51.60
N ASP A 70 26.47 -34.51 51.19
CA ASP A 70 25.45 -35.49 50.81
C ASP A 70 25.00 -35.27 49.36
N THR A 71 25.54 -36.12 48.48
CA THR A 71 25.26 -36.11 47.04
C THR A 71 23.77 -36.20 46.73
N LYS A 72 22.99 -36.97 47.52
CA LYS A 72 21.55 -37.15 47.29
C LYS A 72 20.77 -35.91 47.71
N ALA A 73 21.08 -35.34 48.86
CA ALA A 73 20.44 -34.10 49.33
C ALA A 73 20.70 -32.93 48.36
N ALA A 74 21.92 -32.85 47.81
CA ALA A 74 22.28 -31.86 46.81
C ALA A 74 21.47 -32.04 45.50
N GLU A 75 21.30 -33.27 45.02
CA GLU A 75 20.50 -33.55 43.82
C GLU A 75 19.02 -33.22 44.02
N GLU A 76 18.48 -33.49 45.21
CA GLU A 76 17.08 -33.18 45.55
C GLU A 76 16.82 -31.67 45.65
N THR A 77 17.80 -30.91 46.16
CA THR A 77 17.77 -29.44 46.16
C THR A 77 17.83 -28.86 44.75
N LEU A 78 18.61 -29.46 43.84
CA LEU A 78 18.63 -29.07 42.43
C LEU A 78 17.31 -29.40 41.73
N ARG A 79 16.69 -30.55 42.03
CA ARG A 79 15.39 -30.94 41.46
C ARG A 79 14.28 -30.00 41.88
N SER A 80 14.20 -29.64 43.16
CA SER A 80 13.13 -28.76 43.67
C SER A 80 13.20 -27.35 43.08
N ALA A 81 14.40 -26.84 42.85
CA ALA A 81 14.60 -25.53 42.22
C ALA A 81 14.38 -25.52 40.71
N SER A 82 14.49 -26.67 40.06
CA SER A 82 14.32 -26.80 38.61
C SER A 82 12.85 -26.92 38.18
N VAL A 83 11.90 -26.85 39.12
CA VAL A 83 10.45 -26.90 38.86
C VAL A 83 9.96 -25.70 38.02
N ASP A 84 10.73 -24.61 37.96
CA ASP A 84 10.34 -23.34 37.33
C ASP A 84 10.48 -23.30 35.77
N GLY A 85 10.45 -24.45 35.10
CA GLY A 85 10.22 -24.60 33.65
C GLY A 85 11.33 -24.13 32.68
N HIS A 86 12.23 -23.22 33.09
CA HIS A 86 13.24 -22.60 32.23
C HIS A 86 14.67 -23.12 32.44
N VAL A 87 14.89 -23.99 33.43
CA VAL A 87 16.20 -24.60 33.72
C VAL A 87 16.37 -25.90 32.93
N VAL A 88 17.44 -26.00 32.14
CA VAL A 88 17.76 -27.17 31.31
C VAL A 88 18.72 -28.10 32.04
N SER A 89 19.77 -27.53 32.64
CA SER A 89 20.68 -28.27 33.49
C SER A 89 21.17 -27.40 34.66
N ALA A 90 21.38 -28.01 35.81
CA ALA A 90 21.97 -27.34 36.97
C ALA A 90 23.01 -28.29 37.58
N ARG A 91 24.20 -27.79 37.87
CA ARG A 91 25.31 -28.60 38.40
C ARG A 91 25.96 -27.90 39.58
N LEU A 92 26.26 -28.69 40.60
CA LEU A 92 27.02 -28.29 41.77
C LEU A 92 28.45 -28.79 41.63
N PHE A 93 29.40 -27.88 41.76
CA PHE A 93 30.82 -28.16 41.78
C PHE A 93 31.41 -27.87 43.15
N THR A 94 32.33 -28.72 43.58
CA THR A 94 33.19 -28.45 44.73
C THR A 94 34.28 -27.44 44.36
N ARG A 95 34.98 -26.91 45.36
CA ARG A 95 36.15 -26.04 45.19
C ARG A 95 37.23 -26.64 44.26
N ASP A 96 37.38 -27.96 44.26
CA ASP A 96 38.37 -28.65 43.42
C ASP A 96 37.96 -28.71 41.93
N GLY A 97 36.70 -28.37 41.63
CA GLY A 97 36.10 -28.49 40.31
C GLY A 97 35.46 -29.86 40.06
N THR A 98 35.37 -30.72 41.07
CA THR A 98 34.67 -32.00 40.94
C THR A 98 33.16 -31.79 41.02
N GLN A 99 32.42 -32.43 40.12
CA GLN A 99 30.97 -32.36 40.09
C GLN A 99 30.40 -33.16 41.27
N LEU A 100 29.67 -32.49 42.16
CA LEU A 100 29.04 -33.09 43.33
C LEU A 100 27.64 -33.60 42.99
N ALA A 101 26.82 -32.79 42.33
CA ALA A 101 25.48 -33.19 41.90
C ALA A 101 25.15 -32.55 40.55
N ALA A 102 24.28 -33.21 39.78
CA ALA A 102 23.78 -32.67 38.52
C ALA A 102 22.31 -33.01 38.34
N TYR A 103 21.59 -32.00 37.86
CA TYR A 103 20.23 -32.13 37.36
C TYR A 103 20.24 -31.84 35.86
N THR A 104 19.48 -32.61 35.10
CA THR A 104 19.19 -32.38 33.68
C THR A 104 17.73 -32.68 33.47
N ASN A 105 17.08 -31.83 32.67
CA ASN A 105 15.70 -32.04 32.29
C ASN A 105 15.60 -33.14 31.22
N ASP A 106 14.88 -34.23 31.52
CA ASP A 106 14.70 -35.39 30.63
C ASP A 106 14.05 -35.04 29.28
N GLN A 107 13.25 -33.98 29.23
CA GLN A 107 12.61 -33.53 27.99
C GLN A 107 13.55 -32.74 27.07
N LYS A 108 14.72 -32.31 27.57
CA LYS A 108 15.65 -31.42 26.89
C LYS A 108 17.10 -31.80 27.24
N PRO A 109 17.67 -32.84 26.61
CA PRO A 109 19.05 -33.24 26.90
C PRO A 109 20.02 -32.11 26.52
N ALA A 110 20.65 -31.50 27.52
CA ALA A 110 21.72 -30.53 27.32
C ALA A 110 22.96 -31.25 26.79
N ARG A 111 23.62 -30.71 25.76
CA ARG A 111 25.02 -31.07 25.52
C ARG A 111 25.82 -30.53 26.70
N ALA A 112 26.64 -31.37 27.33
CA ALA A 112 27.41 -30.97 28.49
C ALA A 112 28.32 -29.78 28.15
N PHE A 113 27.86 -28.56 28.42
CA PHE A 113 28.71 -27.39 28.36
C PHE A 113 29.78 -27.55 29.43
N THR A 114 31.03 -27.62 29.00
CA THR A 114 32.19 -27.73 29.87
C THR A 114 32.60 -26.31 30.22
N PHE A 115 32.43 -25.91 31.47
CA PHE A 115 33.03 -24.68 31.96
C PHE A 115 34.54 -24.89 32.05
N ASP A 116 35.29 -23.88 31.62
CA ASP A 116 36.72 -23.86 31.89
C ASP A 116 36.91 -23.88 33.43
N ASN A 117 37.71 -24.81 33.94
CA ASN A 117 37.93 -24.98 35.38
C ASN A 117 38.47 -23.70 36.04
N SER A 118 39.11 -22.82 35.26
CA SER A 118 39.56 -21.50 35.70
C SER A 118 38.40 -20.58 36.10
N LEU A 119 37.26 -20.65 35.40
CA LEU A 119 36.06 -19.85 35.71
C LEU A 119 35.31 -20.40 36.92
N LEU A 120 35.28 -21.73 37.11
CA LEU A 120 34.63 -22.38 38.27
C LEU A 120 35.25 -21.98 39.61
N ARG A 121 36.54 -21.61 39.61
CA ARG A 121 37.31 -21.18 40.78
C ARG A 121 37.31 -19.66 40.99
N SER A 122 36.71 -18.89 40.08
CA SER A 122 36.62 -17.45 40.23
C SER A 122 35.65 -17.10 41.37
N PRO A 123 36.02 -16.19 42.29
CA PRO A 123 35.09 -15.67 43.30
C PRO A 123 34.05 -14.72 42.70
N GLU A 124 34.19 -14.32 41.43
CA GLU A 124 33.25 -13.44 40.77
C GLU A 124 32.10 -14.20 40.10
N PRO A 125 30.85 -13.76 40.31
CA PRO A 125 29.71 -14.33 39.61
C PRO A 125 29.79 -14.00 38.11
N ALA A 126 29.56 -15.01 37.27
CA ALA A 126 29.61 -14.86 35.83
C ALA A 126 28.27 -15.24 35.20
N SER A 127 27.75 -14.38 34.32
CA SER A 127 26.63 -14.73 33.45
C SER A 127 27.05 -14.51 32.00
N ARG A 128 26.80 -15.51 31.15
CA ARG A 128 27.16 -15.44 29.74
C ARG A 128 26.13 -16.14 28.89
N PHE A 129 25.78 -15.51 27.77
CA PHE A 129 25.04 -16.16 26.71
C PHE A 129 26.05 -16.82 25.77
N ALA A 130 25.98 -18.15 25.65
CA ALA A 130 26.81 -18.92 24.72
C ALA A 130 25.89 -19.69 23.77
N GLY A 131 25.88 -19.32 22.49
CA GLY A 131 24.94 -19.88 21.52
C GLY A 131 23.48 -19.58 21.90
N MET A 132 22.72 -20.63 22.25
CA MET A 132 21.28 -20.57 22.55
C MET A 132 20.97 -20.82 24.04
N HIS A 133 21.97 -20.79 24.91
CA HIS A 133 21.78 -21.00 26.35
C HIS A 133 22.37 -19.84 27.15
N LEU A 134 21.67 -19.49 28.22
CA LEU A 134 22.17 -18.63 29.27
C LEU A 134 22.88 -19.52 30.29
N HIS A 135 24.16 -19.27 30.50
CA HIS A 135 24.96 -19.90 31.53
C HIS A 135 25.16 -18.90 32.67
N VAL A 136 24.78 -19.28 33.87
CA VAL A 136 24.98 -18.51 35.10
C VAL A 136 25.84 -19.33 36.05
N LEU A 137 26.94 -18.74 36.52
CA LEU A 137 27.86 -19.30 37.48
C LEU A 137 27.85 -18.43 38.74
N ARG A 138 27.58 -19.06 39.89
CA ARG A 138 27.58 -18.39 41.19
C ARG A 138 28.44 -19.17 42.18
N PRO A 139 29.35 -18.51 42.92
CA PRO A 139 30.08 -19.15 44.01
C PRO A 139 29.14 -19.40 45.19
N ILE A 140 29.35 -20.51 45.88
CA ILE A 140 28.64 -20.90 47.09
C ILE A 140 29.53 -20.58 48.28
N MET A 141 29.04 -19.67 49.12
CA MET A 141 29.73 -19.20 50.32
C MET A 141 29.17 -19.90 51.55
N LEU A 142 30.04 -20.47 52.39
CA LEU A 142 29.69 -20.97 53.72
C LEU A 142 30.63 -20.32 54.74
N GLY A 143 30.09 -19.58 55.71
CA GLY A 143 30.91 -18.90 56.73
C GLY A 143 31.91 -17.86 56.19
N GLY A 144 31.69 -17.33 54.99
CA GLY A 144 32.59 -16.36 54.35
C GLY A 144 33.66 -16.98 53.44
N GLU A 145 33.74 -18.31 53.33
CA GLU A 145 34.63 -19.01 52.41
C GLU A 145 33.87 -19.63 51.22
N VAL A 146 34.50 -19.65 50.04
CA VAL A 146 33.98 -20.33 48.85
C VAL A 146 34.17 -21.83 48.99
N VAL A 147 33.08 -22.57 49.19
CA VAL A 147 33.08 -24.04 49.33
C VAL A 147 32.87 -24.74 47.98
N GLY A 148 32.25 -24.06 47.02
CA GLY A 148 32.01 -24.57 45.69
C GLY A 148 31.32 -23.55 44.79
N SER A 149 30.81 -24.01 43.66
CA SER A 149 30.12 -23.15 42.68
C SER A 149 28.91 -23.88 42.10
N ILE A 150 27.80 -23.17 41.91
CA ILE A 150 26.64 -23.64 41.15
C ILE A 150 26.70 -23.09 39.73
N ALA A 151 26.54 -23.98 38.76
CA ALA A 151 26.39 -23.63 37.36
C ALA A 151 24.97 -23.99 36.91
N VAL A 152 24.23 -22.98 36.45
CA VAL A 152 22.88 -23.15 35.92
C VAL A 152 22.88 -22.83 34.43
N GLU A 153 22.28 -23.73 33.66
CA GLU A 153 22.07 -23.59 32.22
C GLU A 153 20.56 -23.46 31.96
N SER A 154 20.18 -22.34 31.38
CA SER A 154 18.81 -22.02 31.00
C SER A 154 18.69 -21.85 29.50
N ASP A 155 17.57 -22.29 28.94
CA ASP A 155 17.32 -22.19 27.50
C ASP A 155 16.83 -20.80 27.10
N THR A 156 17.21 -20.35 25.90
CA THR A 156 16.60 -19.17 25.26
C THR A 156 15.58 -19.52 24.17
N ARG A 157 15.02 -20.74 24.18
CA ARG A 157 13.99 -21.18 23.23
C ARG A 157 12.76 -20.26 23.14
N ASP A 158 12.32 -19.65 24.26
CA ASP A 158 11.20 -18.70 24.26
C ASP A 158 11.53 -17.38 23.54
N ILE A 159 12.80 -17.02 23.53
CA ILE A 159 13.30 -15.88 22.76
C ILE A 159 13.22 -16.20 21.25
N ARG A 160 13.48 -17.45 20.86
CA ARG A 160 13.46 -17.87 19.45
C ARG A 160 12.05 -17.99 18.88
N SER A 161 11.09 -18.48 19.65
CA SER A 161 9.68 -18.53 19.22
C SER A 161 9.13 -17.12 18.96
N ARG A 162 9.53 -16.13 19.77
CA ARG A 162 9.23 -14.72 19.55
C ARG A 162 9.92 -14.15 18.30
N LEU A 163 11.15 -14.56 18.01
CA LEU A 163 11.87 -14.15 16.78
C LEU A 163 11.26 -14.75 15.50
N ALA A 164 10.78 -16.00 15.55
CA ALA A 164 10.04 -16.59 14.44
C ALA A 164 8.68 -15.88 14.25
N GLY A 165 8.00 -15.57 15.35
CA GLY A 165 6.81 -14.72 15.36
C GLY A 165 7.05 -13.33 14.77
N PHE A 166 8.24 -12.74 14.96
CA PHE A 166 8.63 -11.46 14.36
C PHE A 166 8.66 -11.53 12.83
N GLY A 167 9.29 -12.56 12.26
CA GLY A 167 9.31 -12.76 10.81
C GLY A 167 7.90 -12.90 10.24
N ILE A 168 7.02 -13.62 10.95
CA ILE A 168 5.61 -13.79 10.57
C ILE A 168 4.84 -12.48 10.69
N ALA A 169 4.98 -11.74 11.79
CA ALA A 169 4.28 -10.47 12.00
C ALA A 169 4.66 -9.42 10.94
N VAL A 170 5.95 -9.29 10.63
CA VAL A 170 6.44 -8.41 9.55
C VAL A 170 5.90 -8.87 8.21
N ALA A 171 5.93 -10.17 7.90
CA ALA A 171 5.36 -10.70 6.67
C ALA A 171 3.86 -10.40 6.57
N VAL A 172 3.08 -10.60 7.64
CA VAL A 172 1.65 -10.29 7.67
C VAL A 172 1.38 -8.81 7.44
N VAL A 173 2.13 -7.90 8.08
CA VAL A 173 1.98 -6.45 7.87
C VAL A 173 2.32 -6.07 6.42
N LEU A 174 3.41 -6.60 5.87
CA LEU A 174 3.78 -6.36 4.47
C LEU A 174 2.73 -6.92 3.50
N PHE A 175 2.23 -8.13 3.73
CA PHE A 175 1.17 -8.71 2.93
C PHE A 175 -0.13 -7.91 3.04
N ALA A 176 -0.53 -7.49 4.23
CA ALA A 176 -1.73 -6.69 4.46
C ALA A 176 -1.64 -5.33 3.79
N THR A 177 -0.47 -4.67 3.83
CA THR A 177 -0.27 -3.38 3.14
C THR A 177 -0.33 -3.54 1.63
N ILE A 178 0.27 -4.59 1.06
CA ILE A 178 0.17 -4.90 -0.38
C ILE A 178 -1.28 -5.21 -0.77
N TRP A 179 -1.98 -6.02 0.02
CA TRP A 179 -3.39 -6.36 -0.21
C TRP A 179 -4.29 -5.14 -0.12
N LEU A 180 -4.06 -4.28 0.87
CA LEU A 180 -4.81 -3.05 1.07
C LEU A 180 -4.55 -2.06 -0.07
N ALA A 181 -3.32 -1.95 -0.56
CA ALA A 181 -2.99 -1.15 -1.75
C ALA A 181 -3.77 -1.64 -2.97
N PHE A 182 -3.76 -2.95 -3.18
CA PHE A 182 -4.44 -3.58 -4.30
C PHE A 182 -5.97 -3.45 -4.20
N TRP A 183 -6.51 -3.59 -2.99
CA TRP A 183 -7.94 -3.44 -2.72
C TRP A 183 -8.38 -1.99 -2.90
N LEU A 184 -7.69 -1.01 -2.30
CA LEU A 184 -7.97 0.41 -2.53
C LEU A 184 -7.88 0.74 -4.02
N SER A 185 -6.83 0.27 -4.70
CA SER A 185 -6.66 0.47 -6.15
C SER A 185 -7.84 -0.05 -6.96
N ARG A 186 -8.39 -1.22 -6.61
CA ARG A 186 -9.58 -1.77 -7.28
C ARG A 186 -10.87 -1.04 -6.89
N VAL A 187 -10.98 -0.57 -5.66
CA VAL A 187 -12.16 0.16 -5.19
C VAL A 187 -12.23 1.55 -5.81
N THR A 188 -11.13 2.31 -5.84
CA THR A 188 -11.09 3.60 -6.55
C THR A 188 -11.31 3.41 -8.05
N ALA A 189 -10.76 2.35 -8.66
CA ALA A 189 -11.03 2.03 -10.06
C ALA A 189 -12.53 1.71 -10.30
N ARG A 190 -13.21 1.08 -9.34
CA ARG A 190 -14.65 0.84 -9.41
C ARG A 190 -15.49 2.09 -9.19
N ILE A 191 -15.09 2.98 -8.28
CA ILE A 191 -15.83 4.22 -7.97
C ILE A 191 -15.70 5.24 -9.12
N THR A 192 -14.54 5.35 -9.77
CA THR A 192 -14.39 6.23 -10.94
C THR A 192 -15.06 5.65 -12.20
N CYS A 193 -15.21 4.33 -12.31
CA CYS A 193 -15.87 3.68 -13.45
C CYS A 193 -17.34 3.28 -13.21
N GLY A 194 -17.98 3.73 -12.12
CA GLY A 194 -19.44 3.70 -11.99
C GLY A 194 -19.97 3.93 -10.57
N PRO A 195 -21.26 4.27 -10.39
CA PRO A 195 -22.15 5.10 -11.20
C PRO A 195 -22.23 6.51 -10.57
N ILE A 196 -21.65 7.52 -11.21
CA ILE A 196 -21.94 8.95 -10.91
C ILE A 196 -23.19 9.40 -11.73
N GLU A 197 -24.04 8.45 -12.14
CA GLU A 197 -25.19 8.71 -12.99
C GLU A 197 -26.34 9.46 -12.26
N TYR A 198 -26.19 9.79 -10.97
CA TYR A 198 -27.30 10.33 -10.18
C TYR A 198 -27.09 11.68 -9.47
N MET A 199 -25.91 12.32 -9.52
CA MET A 199 -25.67 13.56 -8.73
C MET A 199 -24.94 14.66 -9.51
N SER A 200 -25.24 14.82 -10.79
CA SER A 200 -24.88 16.03 -11.53
C SER A 200 -25.97 16.35 -12.54
N LYS A 201 -27.17 16.68 -12.06
CA LYS A 201 -27.94 17.70 -12.79
C LYS A 201 -27.19 19.01 -12.53
N PRO A 202 -26.42 19.57 -13.48
CA PRO A 202 -26.06 20.96 -13.36
C PRO A 202 -27.38 21.72 -13.33
N ILE A 203 -27.61 22.46 -12.24
CA ILE A 203 -28.57 23.55 -12.22
C ILE A 203 -28.18 24.42 -13.42
N ASN A 204 -29.02 24.44 -14.43
CA ASN A 204 -28.73 25.07 -15.72
C ASN A 204 -29.06 26.56 -15.58
N PRO A 205 -28.08 27.47 -15.40
CA PRO A 205 -28.36 28.89 -15.25
C PRO A 205 -29.02 29.50 -16.50
N LYS A 206 -28.95 28.81 -17.65
CA LYS A 206 -29.58 29.25 -18.90
C LYS A 206 -31.11 29.09 -18.91
N VAL A 207 -31.69 28.24 -18.05
CA VAL A 207 -33.16 28.12 -17.93
C VAL A 207 -33.77 29.26 -17.11
N LEU A 208 -32.98 29.89 -16.23
CA LEU A 208 -33.45 31.01 -15.41
C LEU A 208 -33.55 32.33 -16.20
N PHE A 209 -32.65 32.55 -17.17
CA PHE A 209 -32.66 33.76 -17.99
C PHE A 209 -33.63 33.71 -19.18
N SER A 210 -34.00 32.53 -19.67
CA SER A 210 -35.01 32.39 -20.74
C SER A 210 -36.45 32.69 -20.29
N LEU A 211 -36.70 32.90 -18.99
CA LEU A 211 -38.00 33.29 -18.44
C LEU A 211 -38.14 34.81 -18.20
N ILE A 212 -37.09 35.60 -18.45
CA ILE A 212 -37.11 37.06 -18.27
C ILE A 212 -37.12 37.80 -19.61
N GLU A 213 -36.56 37.22 -20.68
CA GLU A 213 -36.55 37.83 -22.03
C GLU A 213 -37.54 37.17 -22.99
N GLN A 214 -38.84 37.24 -22.67
CA GLN A 214 -39.86 37.25 -23.70
C GLN A 214 -40.26 38.70 -24.01
N PRO A 215 -39.70 39.35 -25.05
CA PRO A 215 -40.46 40.32 -25.81
C PRO A 215 -41.39 39.55 -26.74
N SER A 216 -42.67 39.61 -26.41
CA SER A 216 -43.76 39.35 -27.33
C SER A 216 -43.64 40.23 -28.58
N SER A 217 -43.78 39.63 -29.77
CA SER A 217 -44.48 40.13 -30.96
C SER A 217 -43.79 39.84 -32.32
N GLN A 218 -44.46 38.96 -33.06
CA GLN A 218 -44.75 38.90 -34.50
C GLN A 218 -44.05 39.87 -35.50
N GLY A 219 -43.58 39.31 -36.64
CA GLY A 219 -43.86 39.84 -37.99
C GLY A 219 -42.67 40.14 -38.94
N HIS A 220 -42.42 39.25 -39.92
CA HIS A 220 -42.00 39.37 -41.35
C HIS A 220 -41.40 40.70 -41.95
N PRO A 221 -40.75 40.68 -43.15
CA PRO A 221 -39.48 40.05 -43.57
C PRO A 221 -38.55 41.02 -44.40
N ALA A 222 -37.38 40.52 -44.83
CA ALA A 222 -36.50 40.99 -45.93
C ALA A 222 -35.68 42.31 -45.78
N GLY A 223 -34.39 42.23 -46.13
CA GLY A 223 -33.56 43.38 -46.49
C GLY A 223 -32.14 43.37 -45.96
N ASP A 224 -31.22 42.81 -46.76
CA ASP A 224 -29.80 43.17 -46.93
C ASP A 224 -28.92 43.51 -45.71
N ALA A 225 -27.99 42.59 -45.42
CA ALA A 225 -26.56 42.94 -45.30
C ALA A 225 -25.73 41.65 -45.16
N ALA A 226 -24.96 41.36 -46.21
CA ALA A 226 -23.81 40.47 -46.11
C ALA A 226 -22.79 41.07 -45.14
N ALA A 227 -22.61 40.45 -43.98
CA ALA A 227 -21.47 40.68 -43.09
C ALA A 227 -21.26 39.43 -42.21
N GLN A 228 -20.43 38.52 -42.73
CA GLN A 228 -19.59 37.56 -42.00
C GLN A 228 -20.23 36.91 -40.75
N ALA A 229 -20.84 35.75 -40.93
CA ALA A 229 -21.13 34.85 -39.83
C ALA A 229 -19.81 34.51 -39.10
N PRO A 230 -19.72 34.70 -37.76
CA PRO A 230 -18.55 34.27 -37.02
C PRO A 230 -18.39 32.77 -37.24
N MET A 231 -17.19 32.32 -37.64
CA MET A 231 -16.86 30.90 -37.64
C MET A 231 -17.26 30.33 -36.27
N ALA A 232 -18.24 29.44 -36.25
CA ALA A 232 -18.69 28.79 -35.03
C ALA A 232 -17.45 28.19 -34.35
N LYS A 233 -17.12 28.68 -33.14
CA LYS A 233 -16.00 28.18 -32.33
C LYS A 233 -16.16 26.66 -32.23
N THR A 234 -15.28 25.91 -32.89
CA THR A 234 -15.30 24.44 -32.96
C THR A 234 -15.13 23.82 -31.56
N PHE A 235 -14.40 24.50 -30.68
CA PHE A 235 -14.33 24.26 -29.25
C PHE A 235 -13.98 25.57 -28.52
N ASP A 236 -14.24 25.66 -27.22
CA ASP A 236 -13.93 26.85 -26.42
C ASP A 236 -12.65 26.67 -25.59
N ARG A 237 -11.52 27.13 -26.14
CA ARG A 237 -10.20 27.09 -25.49
C ARG A 237 -10.23 27.72 -24.09
N GLN A 238 -10.89 28.87 -23.92
CA GLN A 238 -10.87 29.60 -22.66
C GLN A 238 -11.64 28.85 -21.57
N ALA A 239 -12.75 28.20 -21.93
CA ALA A 239 -13.48 27.33 -21.03
C ALA A 239 -12.65 26.09 -20.65
N LEU A 240 -11.91 25.51 -21.59
CA LEU A 240 -11.03 24.37 -21.32
C LEU A 240 -9.86 24.74 -20.41
N LEU A 241 -9.17 25.85 -20.69
CA LEU A 241 -8.07 26.37 -19.88
C LEU A 241 -8.53 26.73 -18.46
N GLY A 242 -9.74 27.30 -18.33
CA GLY A 242 -10.35 27.58 -17.03
C GLY A 242 -10.62 26.31 -16.20
N ARG A 243 -10.95 25.18 -16.84
CA ARG A 243 -11.16 23.88 -16.16
C ARG A 243 -9.86 23.27 -15.65
N VAL A 244 -8.73 23.57 -16.28
CA VAL A 244 -7.38 23.15 -15.85
C VAL A 244 -6.64 24.25 -15.07
N ALA A 245 -7.36 25.22 -14.51
CA ALA A 245 -6.82 26.28 -13.67
C ALA A 245 -5.69 27.11 -14.31
N GLY A 246 -5.69 27.26 -15.64
CA GLY A 246 -4.67 28.03 -16.37
C GLY A 246 -3.42 27.25 -16.77
N ASP A 247 -3.33 25.95 -16.47
CA ASP A 247 -2.19 25.12 -16.82
C ASP A 247 -2.26 24.65 -18.28
N GLU A 248 -1.46 25.27 -19.16
CA GLU A 248 -1.42 24.95 -20.58
C GLU A 248 -0.82 23.56 -20.87
N GLN A 249 0.10 23.07 -20.05
CA GLN A 249 0.66 21.72 -20.22
C GLN A 249 -0.40 20.67 -19.91
N LEU A 250 -1.18 20.88 -18.85
CA LEU A 250 -2.30 20.01 -18.50
C LEU A 250 -3.42 20.09 -19.54
N MET A 251 -3.64 21.25 -20.16
CA MET A 251 -4.57 21.41 -21.28
C MET A 251 -4.16 20.51 -22.45
N ASP A 252 -2.89 20.54 -22.85
CA ASP A 252 -2.36 19.72 -23.94
C ASP A 252 -2.49 18.21 -23.66
N ASP A 253 -2.24 17.79 -22.42
CA ASP A 253 -2.43 16.40 -21.98
C ASP A 253 -3.91 15.98 -22.08
N VAL A 254 -4.84 16.84 -21.66
CA VAL A 254 -6.29 16.59 -21.78
C VAL A 254 -6.71 16.50 -23.24
N ILE A 255 -6.20 17.36 -24.12
CA ILE A 255 -6.48 17.32 -25.55
C ILE A 255 -5.97 16.02 -26.16
N ARG A 256 -4.73 15.59 -25.83
CA ARG A 256 -4.17 14.32 -26.33
C ARG A 256 -5.02 13.11 -25.92
N VAL A 257 -5.43 13.04 -24.65
CA VAL A 257 -6.30 11.96 -24.16
C VAL A 257 -7.66 11.97 -24.86
N PHE A 258 -8.23 13.15 -25.11
CA PHE A 258 -9.48 13.26 -25.86
C PHE A 258 -9.32 12.77 -27.30
N LEU A 259 -8.24 13.14 -28.00
CA LEU A 259 -8.00 12.71 -29.38
C LEU A 259 -7.90 11.18 -29.49
N GLU A 260 -7.27 10.52 -28.51
CA GLU A 260 -7.20 9.05 -28.43
C GLU A 260 -8.58 8.42 -28.21
N ASP A 261 -9.34 8.90 -27.21
CA ASP A 261 -10.65 8.33 -26.88
C ASP A 261 -11.67 8.61 -28.01
N CYS A 262 -11.65 9.79 -28.61
CA CYS A 262 -12.51 10.14 -29.75
C CYS A 262 -12.32 9.17 -30.92
N ALA A 263 -11.06 8.85 -31.27
CA ALA A 263 -10.77 7.89 -32.33
C ALA A 263 -11.30 6.47 -32.00
N GLN A 264 -11.17 6.05 -30.74
CA GLN A 264 -11.71 4.77 -30.27
C GLN A 264 -13.24 4.74 -30.36
N GLN A 265 -13.93 5.80 -29.91
CA GLN A 265 -15.40 5.86 -29.97
C GLN A 265 -15.92 5.94 -31.40
N LEU A 266 -15.28 6.70 -32.30
CA LEU A 266 -15.66 6.74 -33.71
C LEU A 266 -15.57 5.35 -34.36
N THR A 267 -14.51 4.59 -34.07
CA THR A 267 -14.35 3.22 -34.56
C THR A 267 -15.46 2.30 -34.02
N ALA A 268 -15.76 2.41 -32.72
CA ALA A 268 -16.81 1.61 -32.08
C ALA A 268 -18.20 1.93 -32.65
N ILE A 269 -18.51 3.22 -32.84
CA ILE A 269 -19.76 3.67 -33.45
C ILE A 269 -19.87 3.16 -34.88
N ARG A 270 -18.81 3.28 -35.70
CA ARG A 270 -18.81 2.76 -37.07
C ARG A 270 -19.14 1.28 -37.11
N GLY A 271 -18.44 0.48 -36.31
CA GLY A 271 -18.68 -0.96 -36.23
C GLY A 271 -20.10 -1.30 -35.77
N ALA A 272 -20.66 -0.53 -34.84
CA ALA A 272 -22.02 -0.71 -34.36
C ALA A 272 -23.08 -0.35 -35.41
N VAL A 273 -22.84 0.68 -36.23
CA VAL A 273 -23.70 1.03 -37.38
C VAL A 273 -23.66 -0.08 -38.44
N ASP A 274 -22.47 -0.57 -38.78
CA ASP A 274 -22.29 -1.67 -39.74
C ASP A 274 -22.98 -2.97 -39.29
N GLN A 275 -22.91 -3.28 -38.00
CA GLN A 275 -23.56 -4.45 -37.39
C GLN A 275 -25.05 -4.24 -37.11
N LYS A 276 -25.59 -3.05 -37.37
CA LYS A 276 -26.95 -2.63 -37.01
C LYS A 276 -27.30 -2.89 -35.53
N ASN A 277 -26.36 -2.62 -34.62
CA ASN A 277 -26.52 -2.87 -33.19
C ASN A 277 -26.91 -1.58 -32.44
N PRO A 278 -28.20 -1.39 -32.10
CA PRO A 278 -28.70 -0.14 -31.50
C PRO A 278 -28.11 0.15 -30.11
N ASP A 279 -27.91 -0.88 -29.28
CA ASP A 279 -27.35 -0.72 -27.94
C ASP A 279 -25.87 -0.31 -27.96
N ALA A 280 -25.10 -0.90 -28.89
CA ALA A 280 -23.70 -0.53 -29.08
C ALA A 280 -23.57 0.90 -29.62
N ILE A 281 -24.44 1.31 -30.55
CA ILE A 281 -24.51 2.71 -31.03
C ILE A 281 -24.81 3.65 -29.87
N ARG A 282 -25.86 3.36 -29.09
CA ARG A 282 -26.28 4.20 -27.97
C ARG A 282 -25.14 4.39 -26.97
N THR A 283 -24.48 3.31 -26.59
CA THR A 283 -23.41 3.33 -25.58
C THR A 283 -22.20 4.12 -26.05
N ALA A 284 -21.71 3.86 -27.27
CA ALA A 284 -20.54 4.55 -27.80
C ALA A 284 -20.82 6.03 -28.13
N ALA A 285 -22.03 6.34 -28.62
CA ALA A 285 -22.46 7.72 -28.85
C ALA A 285 -22.62 8.50 -27.53
N HIS A 286 -23.13 7.87 -26.47
CA HIS A 286 -23.21 8.46 -25.14
C HIS A 286 -21.82 8.82 -24.58
N ALA A 287 -20.86 7.90 -24.69
CA ALA A 287 -19.48 8.14 -24.25
C ALA A 287 -18.85 9.33 -25.01
N LEU A 288 -18.98 9.36 -26.34
CA LEU A 288 -18.47 10.44 -27.18
C LEU A 288 -19.13 11.79 -26.87
N LYS A 289 -20.44 11.80 -26.60
CA LYS A 289 -21.18 13.00 -26.18
C LYS A 289 -20.65 13.56 -24.87
N GLY A 290 -20.39 12.70 -23.88
CA GLY A 290 -19.78 13.12 -22.61
C GLY A 290 -18.41 13.77 -22.81
N ALA A 291 -17.56 13.15 -23.64
CA ALA A 291 -16.24 13.68 -23.98
C ALA A 291 -16.33 15.04 -24.71
N ALA A 292 -17.25 15.18 -25.67
CA ALA A 292 -17.48 16.43 -26.40
C ALA A 292 -17.98 17.57 -25.49
N GLY A 293 -18.80 17.26 -24.49
CA GLY A 293 -19.29 18.22 -23.50
C GLY A 293 -18.16 18.83 -22.64
N ASN A 294 -17.12 18.05 -22.32
CA ASN A 294 -15.99 18.52 -21.53
C ASN A 294 -15.12 19.56 -22.28
N LEU A 295 -15.09 19.48 -23.61
CA LEU A 295 -14.40 20.43 -24.49
C LEU A 295 -15.30 21.57 -24.98
N SER A 296 -16.59 21.55 -24.60
CA SER A 296 -17.60 22.49 -25.13
C SER A 296 -17.63 22.49 -26.67
N ALA A 297 -17.51 21.30 -27.27
CA ALA A 297 -17.59 21.09 -28.71
C ALA A 297 -19.06 20.85 -29.11
N ASP A 298 -19.84 21.92 -29.22
CA ASP A 298 -21.31 21.86 -29.35
C ASP A 298 -21.78 21.07 -30.59
N GLY A 299 -21.11 21.23 -31.73
CA GLY A 299 -21.44 20.49 -32.96
C GLY A 299 -21.28 18.97 -32.81
N LEU A 300 -20.19 18.54 -32.19
CA LEU A 300 -19.91 17.13 -31.91
C LEU A 300 -20.84 16.57 -30.83
N PHE A 301 -21.15 17.36 -29.80
CA PHE A 301 -22.08 17.00 -28.73
C PHE A 301 -23.48 16.72 -29.27
N GLU A 302 -24.00 17.60 -30.12
CA GLU A 302 -25.32 17.46 -30.74
C GLU A 302 -25.37 16.28 -31.71
N ALA A 303 -24.33 16.09 -32.53
CA ALA A 303 -24.26 14.97 -33.46
C ALA A 303 -24.19 13.61 -32.73
N ALA A 304 -23.43 13.53 -31.64
CA ALA A 304 -23.37 12.33 -30.80
C ALA A 304 -24.71 12.07 -30.10
N GLY A 305 -25.37 13.12 -29.59
CA GLY A 305 -26.71 13.02 -28.99
C GLY A 305 -27.82 12.59 -29.97
N LEU A 306 -27.72 12.99 -31.24
CA LEU A 306 -28.61 12.49 -32.29
C LEU A 306 -28.44 10.98 -32.49
N LEU A 307 -27.19 10.51 -32.58
CA LEU A 307 -26.90 9.11 -32.80
C LEU A 307 -27.24 8.23 -31.58
N GLU A 308 -27.05 8.76 -30.37
CA GLU A 308 -27.49 8.16 -29.11
C GLU A 308 -29.00 7.91 -29.10
N ARG A 309 -29.80 8.92 -29.49
CA ARG A 309 -31.26 8.80 -29.60
C ARG A 309 -31.69 7.78 -30.66
N ILE A 310 -31.02 7.77 -31.81
CA ILE A 310 -31.27 6.77 -32.86
C ILE A 310 -31.04 5.35 -32.34
N GLY A 311 -29.97 5.13 -31.58
CA GLY A 311 -29.73 3.86 -30.89
C GLY A 311 -30.81 3.52 -29.88
N ALA A 312 -31.23 4.48 -29.04
CA ALA A 312 -32.29 4.28 -28.04
C ALA A 312 -33.66 3.95 -28.66
N GLU A 313 -34.01 4.59 -29.78
CA GLU A 313 -35.25 4.34 -30.52
C GLU A 313 -35.15 3.16 -31.51
N SER A 314 -33.97 2.54 -31.64
CA SER A 314 -33.68 1.44 -32.58
C SER A 314 -33.96 1.78 -34.07
N ARG A 315 -33.81 3.06 -34.45
CA ARG A 315 -34.11 3.57 -35.81
C ARG A 315 -32.92 3.44 -36.76
N MET A 316 -32.59 2.20 -37.13
CA MET A 316 -31.39 1.88 -37.92
C MET A 316 -31.40 2.38 -39.37
N ASP A 317 -32.56 2.79 -39.88
CA ASP A 317 -32.76 3.37 -41.22
C ASP A 317 -32.04 4.71 -41.40
N VAL A 318 -31.94 5.51 -40.33
CA VAL A 318 -31.31 6.83 -40.33
C VAL A 318 -29.89 6.83 -39.74
N ALA A 319 -29.42 5.70 -39.20
CA ALA A 319 -28.14 5.59 -38.52
C ALA A 319 -26.93 5.95 -39.41
N GLU A 320 -26.94 5.55 -40.69
CA GLU A 320 -25.85 5.85 -41.63
C GLU A 320 -25.75 7.34 -41.98
N ALA A 321 -26.89 8.04 -42.06
CA ALA A 321 -26.91 9.48 -42.29
C ALA A 321 -26.41 10.24 -41.05
N ALA A 322 -26.81 9.81 -39.86
CA ALA A 322 -26.35 10.39 -38.60
C ALA A 322 -24.86 10.13 -38.35
N TRP A 323 -24.33 8.96 -38.72
CA TRP A 323 -22.90 8.65 -38.69
C TRP A 323 -22.08 9.58 -39.58
N ARG A 324 -22.52 9.85 -40.81
CA ARG A 324 -21.84 10.79 -41.72
C ARG A 324 -21.76 12.21 -41.14
N ARG A 325 -22.83 12.66 -40.48
CA ARG A 325 -22.83 13.95 -39.78
C ARG A 325 -21.85 13.94 -38.60
N LEU A 326 -21.89 12.92 -37.76
CA LEU A 326 -21.00 12.79 -36.61
C LEU A 326 -19.52 12.77 -37.01
N SER A 327 -19.18 12.01 -38.04
CA SER A 327 -17.80 11.89 -38.52
C SER A 327 -17.27 13.21 -39.09
N ALA A 328 -18.10 13.99 -39.78
CA ALA A 328 -17.72 15.32 -40.27
C ALA A 328 -17.47 16.32 -39.13
N GLU A 329 -18.34 16.34 -38.12
CA GLU A 329 -18.17 17.18 -36.93
C GLU A 329 -16.92 16.78 -36.14
N ALA A 330 -16.70 15.47 -35.96
CA ALA A 330 -15.54 14.95 -35.25
C ALA A 330 -14.23 15.28 -35.98
N ALA A 331 -14.19 15.17 -37.31
CA ALA A 331 -13.03 15.57 -38.11
C ALA A 331 -12.70 17.06 -37.90
N THR A 332 -13.73 17.91 -37.92
CA THR A 332 -13.57 19.36 -37.71
C THR A 332 -12.98 19.68 -36.33
N VAL A 333 -13.47 19.00 -35.28
CA VAL A 333 -12.95 19.16 -33.90
C VAL A 333 -11.53 18.61 -33.77
N ILE A 334 -11.24 17.42 -34.30
CA ILE A 334 -9.91 16.82 -34.27
C ILE A 334 -8.87 17.72 -34.93
N ASP A 335 -9.19 18.29 -36.10
CA ASP A 335 -8.28 19.17 -36.81
C ASP A 335 -8.05 20.49 -36.07
N ALA A 336 -9.08 21.04 -35.42
CA ALA A 336 -8.95 22.24 -34.60
C ALA A 336 -8.04 21.99 -33.38
N LEU A 337 -8.22 20.86 -32.69
CA LEU A 337 -7.41 20.48 -31.52
C LEU A 337 -5.95 20.16 -31.87
N ARG A 338 -5.71 19.55 -33.04
CA ARG A 338 -4.34 19.29 -33.51
C ARG A 338 -3.58 20.56 -33.89
N ARG A 339 -4.28 21.54 -34.48
CA ARG A 339 -3.71 22.87 -34.76
C ARG A 339 -3.32 23.57 -33.46
N GLU A 340 -4.17 23.53 -32.45
CA GLU A 340 -3.89 24.11 -31.13
C GLU A 340 -2.60 23.55 -30.49
N ILE A 341 -2.43 22.22 -30.48
CA ILE A 341 -1.21 21.59 -29.94
C ILE A 341 0.04 21.98 -30.75
N SER A 342 -0.11 22.18 -32.07
CA SER A 342 1.01 22.50 -32.95
C SER A 342 1.47 23.95 -32.75
N ASP A 343 0.54 24.91 -32.72
CA ASP A 343 0.82 26.33 -32.51
C ASP A 343 1.50 26.59 -31.14
N ASN A 344 1.05 25.90 -30.08
CA ASN A 344 1.62 26.04 -28.74
C ASN A 344 3.06 25.49 -28.65
N SER A 345 3.40 24.49 -29.48
CA SER A 345 4.74 23.91 -29.53
C SER A 345 5.77 24.82 -30.22
N GLU A 346 5.34 25.63 -31.19
CA GLU A 346 6.20 26.59 -31.89
C GLU A 346 6.44 27.87 -31.07
N GLU A 347 5.43 28.35 -30.33
CA GLU A 347 5.57 29.50 -29.42
C GLU A 347 6.54 29.21 -28.26
N SER A 348 6.56 27.98 -27.74
CA SER A 348 7.50 27.53 -26.71
C SER A 348 8.97 27.45 -27.17
N LEU A 349 9.21 27.34 -28.48
CA LEU A 349 10.55 27.30 -29.09
C LEU A 349 11.11 28.71 -29.38
N CYS A 350 10.26 29.73 -29.51
CA CYS A 350 10.68 31.10 -29.84
C CYS A 350 11.01 31.95 -28.60
N VAL A 351 10.60 31.50 -27.39
CA VAL A 351 10.79 32.21 -26.11
C VAL A 351 12.03 31.71 -25.34
N ARG A 352 12.88 30.86 -25.94
CA ARG A 352 13.98 30.20 -25.24
C ARG A 352 15.38 30.67 -25.64
#